data_AF-A0A0T6V1G7-F1
#
_entry.id   AF-A0A0T6V1G7-F1
#
_cell.length_a   1.000
_cell.length_b   1.000
_cell.length_c   1.000
_cell.angle_alpha   90.00
_cell.angle_beta   90.00
_cell.angle_gamma   90.00
#
_symmetry.space_group_name_H-M   'P 1'
#
loop_
_entity.id
_entity.type
_entity.pdbx_description
1 polymer ?
#
loop_
_entity_poly.entity_id
_entity_poly.type
_entity_poly.pdbx_seq_one_letter_code
_entity_poly.pdbx_strand_id
1 'polypeptide(L)'
;MEQRTPDQLVEWAYDQFLEQAADMLAPEQIVDITLEFEQRGAVEATLPNADWSTELGEPVDMERWVEVWVGLLDHQDEFEVIFATFLLPRLLTEDQVHVRWHRQQQA
;
A
#
# COMPACT_ATOMS: atom_id res chain seq x y z
N MET A 1 -12.87 1.67 -21.38
CA MET A 1 -12.02 2.34 -20.39
C MET A 1 -10.94 1.34 -20.00
N GLU A 2 -9.68 1.70 -20.17
CA GLU A 2 -8.57 0.83 -19.80
C GLU A 2 -8.40 0.88 -18.28
N GLN A 3 -8.33 -0.30 -17.67
CA GLN A 3 -8.14 -0.47 -16.22
C GLN A 3 -6.76 -1.06 -15.98
N ARG A 4 -6.11 -0.61 -14.91
CA ARG A 4 -4.85 -1.17 -14.43
C ARG A 4 -5.08 -2.60 -13.95
N THR A 5 -4.13 -3.48 -14.25
CA THR A 5 -4.14 -4.82 -13.67
C THR A 5 -3.72 -4.78 -12.20
N PRO A 6 -4.07 -5.79 -11.39
CA PRO A 6 -3.59 -5.90 -10.02
C PRO A 6 -2.08 -5.77 -9.91
N ASP A 7 -1.33 -6.43 -10.81
CA ASP A 7 0.13 -6.35 -10.86
C ASP A 7 0.63 -4.91 -11.04
N GLN A 8 0.03 -4.15 -11.96
CA GLN A 8 0.40 -2.74 -12.19
C GLN A 8 0.14 -1.86 -10.95
N LEU A 9 -0.93 -2.14 -10.21
CA LEU A 9 -1.26 -1.41 -8.98
C LEU A 9 -0.28 -1.77 -7.86
N VAL A 10 0.09 -3.04 -7.75
CA VAL A 10 1.11 -3.53 -6.81
C VAL A 10 2.46 -2.88 -7.10
N GLU A 11 2.93 -2.91 -8.34
CA GLU A 11 4.19 -2.28 -8.75
C GLU A 11 4.17 -0.77 -8.46
N TRP A 12 3.07 -0.09 -8.78
CA TRP A 12 2.94 1.34 -8.53
C TRP A 12 2.94 1.69 -7.03
N ALA A 13 2.19 0.95 -6.21
CA ALA A 13 2.19 1.14 -4.76
C ALA A 13 3.58 0.90 -4.17
N TYR A 14 4.30 -0.11 -4.65
CA TYR A 14 5.63 -0.45 -4.16
C TYR A 14 6.67 0.63 -4.52
N ASP A 15 6.64 1.13 -5.75
CA ASP A 15 7.51 2.24 -6.18
C ASP A 15 7.25 3.50 -5.32
N GLN A 16 5.99 3.88 -5.15
CA GLN A 16 5.60 5.00 -4.29
C GLN A 16 5.99 4.80 -2.82
N PHE A 17 5.88 3.56 -2.32
CA PHE A 17 6.30 3.22 -0.97
C PHE A 17 7.81 3.45 -0.79
N LEU A 18 8.64 2.99 -1.72
CA LEU A 18 10.09 3.18 -1.65
C LEU A 18 10.49 4.65 -1.75
N GLU A 19 9.86 5.41 -2.65
CA GLU A 19 10.11 6.84 -2.80
C GLU A 19 9.76 7.60 -1.51
N GLN A 20 8.58 7.35 -0.94
CA GLN A 20 8.16 8.00 0.30
C GLN A 20 8.93 7.48 1.52
N ALA A 21 9.28 6.19 1.57
CA ALA A 21 10.12 5.64 2.62
C ALA A 21 11.47 6.35 2.66
N ALA A 22 12.06 6.64 1.51
CA ALA A 22 13.31 7.39 1.42
C ALA A 22 13.23 8.80 2.01
N ASP A 23 12.07 9.46 1.91
CA ASP A 23 11.85 10.82 2.44
C ASP A 23 11.40 10.80 3.91
N MET A 24 10.59 9.81 4.32
CA MET A 24 9.95 9.77 5.64
C MET A 24 10.73 8.99 6.69
N LEU A 25 11.62 8.07 6.30
CA LEU A 25 12.34 7.18 7.21
C LEU A 25 13.84 7.49 7.27
N ALA A 26 14.43 7.19 8.41
CA ALA A 26 15.88 7.20 8.55
C ALA A 26 16.51 6.08 7.70
N PRO A 27 17.74 6.26 7.20
CA PRO A 27 18.43 5.26 6.37
C PRO A 27 18.55 3.89 7.06
N GLU A 28 18.71 3.88 8.39
CA GLU A 28 18.75 2.64 9.18
C GLU A 28 17.42 1.87 9.11
N GLN A 29 16.28 2.57 9.14
CA GLN A 29 14.95 1.97 9.05
C GLN A 29 14.65 1.47 7.63
N ILE A 30 15.10 2.19 6.60
CA ILE A 30 14.95 1.76 5.20
C ILE A 30 15.70 0.45 4.98
N VAL A 31 16.90 0.33 5.52
CA VAL A 31 17.70 -0.90 5.41
C VAL A 31 17.01 -2.07 6.12
N ASP A 32 16.52 -1.85 7.34
CA ASP A 32 15.84 -2.88 8.14
C ASP A 32 14.58 -3.38 7.41
N ILE A 33 13.72 -2.45 7.00
CA ILE A 33 12.50 -2.75 6.23
C ILE A 33 12.86 -3.49 4.95
N THR A 34 13.87 -3.04 4.19
CA THR A 34 14.25 -3.71 2.93
C THR A 34 14.67 -5.16 3.18
N LEU A 35 15.48 -5.42 4.20
CA LEU A 35 15.95 -6.77 4.54
C LEU A 35 14.83 -7.70 5.01
N GLU A 36 13.88 -7.17 5.78
CA GLU A 36 12.69 -7.91 6.19
C GLU A 36 11.76 -8.15 5.00
N PHE A 37 11.60 -7.15 4.14
CA PHE A 37 10.74 -7.19 2.97
C PHE A 37 11.24 -8.19 1.91
N GLU A 38 12.54 -8.33 1.73
CA GLU A 38 13.10 -9.36 0.84
C GLU A 38 12.77 -10.80 1.28
N GLN A 39 12.57 -11.02 2.58
CA GLN A 39 12.29 -12.35 3.13
C GLN A 39 10.81 -12.62 3.32
N ARG A 40 10.07 -11.64 3.84
CA ARG A 40 8.68 -11.76 4.30
C ARG A 40 7.77 -10.69 3.70
N GLY A 41 8.32 -9.78 2.92
CA GLY A 41 7.56 -8.68 2.33
C GLY A 41 6.53 -9.18 1.33
N ALA A 42 5.34 -8.61 1.45
CA ALA A 42 4.28 -8.82 0.50
C ALA A 42 3.59 -7.51 0.18
N VAL A 43 3.17 -7.43 -1.08
CA VAL A 43 2.29 -6.38 -1.56
C VAL A 43 1.07 -7.05 -2.17
N GLU A 44 -0.11 -6.74 -1.65
CA GLU A 44 -1.34 -7.36 -2.12
C GLU A 44 -2.39 -6.31 -2.49
N ALA A 45 -2.99 -6.46 -3.67
CA ALA A 45 -4.11 -5.65 -4.13
C ALA A 45 -5.44 -6.22 -3.61
N THR A 46 -6.10 -5.45 -2.77
CA THR A 46 -7.35 -5.80 -2.07
C THR A 46 -8.46 -4.81 -2.40
N LEU A 47 -9.67 -5.08 -1.88
CA LEU A 47 -10.80 -4.18 -2.03
C LEU A 47 -10.71 -3.05 -1.00
N PRO A 48 -11.01 -1.80 -1.39
CA PRO A 48 -10.95 -0.68 -0.46
C PRO A 48 -11.92 -0.83 0.70
N ASN A 49 -11.42 -0.60 1.90
CA ASN A 49 -12.25 -0.55 3.11
C ASN A 49 -13.21 0.66 3.10
N ALA A 50 -14.38 0.51 3.71
CA ALA A 50 -15.38 1.56 3.90
C ALA A 50 -14.85 2.80 4.65
N ASP A 51 -13.81 2.63 5.47
CA ASP A 51 -13.12 3.73 6.14
C ASP A 51 -12.62 4.82 5.16
N TRP A 52 -12.15 4.42 3.97
CA TRP A 52 -11.70 5.37 2.96
C TRP A 52 -12.80 6.32 2.51
N SER A 53 -14.03 5.84 2.38
CA SER A 53 -15.15 6.71 2.01
C SER A 53 -15.42 7.79 3.06
N THR A 54 -15.20 7.45 4.33
CA THR A 54 -15.37 8.40 5.44
C THR A 54 -14.22 9.41 5.46
N GLU A 55 -12.99 8.95 5.27
CA GLU A 55 -11.79 9.81 5.30
C GLU A 55 -11.71 10.77 4.12
N LEU A 56 -12.06 10.31 2.92
CA LEU A 56 -12.09 11.15 1.72
C LEU A 56 -13.35 12.02 1.64
N GLY A 57 -14.41 11.66 2.37
CA GLY A 57 -15.70 12.34 2.31
C GLY A 57 -16.47 12.12 1.01
N GLU A 58 -16.09 11.11 0.23
CA GLU A 58 -16.72 10.71 -1.04
C GLU A 58 -16.88 9.19 -1.12
N PRO A 59 -17.85 8.65 -1.88
CA PRO A 59 -18.01 7.21 -2.02
C PRO A 59 -16.81 6.58 -2.75
N VAL A 60 -16.14 5.63 -2.09
CA VAL A 60 -15.04 4.85 -2.65
C VAL A 60 -15.57 3.52 -3.16
N ASP A 61 -15.86 3.47 -4.47
CA ASP A 61 -16.33 2.25 -5.12
C ASP A 61 -15.19 1.27 -5.40
N MET A 62 -15.41 0.00 -5.10
CA MET A 62 -14.47 -1.11 -5.38
C MET A 62 -14.16 -1.33 -6.87
N GLU A 63 -15.05 -0.84 -7.75
CA GLU A 63 -14.88 -0.88 -9.20
C GLU A 63 -13.99 0.24 -9.73
N ARG A 64 -13.86 1.33 -8.97
CA ARG A 64 -13.03 2.48 -9.33
C ARG A 64 -11.71 2.50 -8.57
N TRP A 65 -11.72 2.04 -7.32
CA TRP A 65 -10.59 2.08 -6.40
C TRP A 65 -10.16 0.67 -5.98
N VAL A 66 -8.87 0.54 -5.73
CA VAL A 66 -8.21 -0.66 -5.20
C VAL A 66 -7.33 -0.23 -4.05
N GLU A 67 -7.37 -0.99 -2.98
CA GLU A 67 -6.50 -0.77 -1.84
C GLU A 67 -5.35 -1.79 -1.87
N VAL A 68 -4.13 -1.31 -1.98
CA VAL A 68 -2.92 -2.12 -1.98
C VAL A 68 -2.29 -2.07 -0.59
N TRP A 69 -2.04 -3.23 0.00
CA TRP A 69 -1.40 -3.35 1.30
C TRP A 69 0.08 -3.66 1.11
N VAL A 70 0.95 -2.92 1.79
CA VAL A 70 2.40 -3.13 1.80
C VAL A 70 2.82 -3.49 3.22
N GLY A 71 3.36 -4.69 3.39
CA GLY A 71 3.62 -5.24 4.72
C GLY A 71 4.50 -6.49 4.72
N LEU A 72 4.57 -7.14 5.88
CA LEU A 72 5.26 -8.41 6.10
C LEU A 72 4.25 -9.52 6.40
N LEU A 73 4.45 -10.68 5.78
CA LEU A 73 3.72 -11.91 6.06
C LEU A 73 4.37 -12.69 7.21
N ASP A 74 3.56 -13.41 7.98
CA ASP A 74 4.01 -14.44 8.91
C ASP A 74 4.35 -15.76 8.18
N HIS A 75 4.88 -16.73 8.93
CA HIS A 75 5.05 -18.13 8.54
C HIS A 75 3.79 -18.81 8.00
N GLN A 76 2.60 -18.25 8.22
CA GLN A 76 1.32 -18.73 7.68
C GLN A 76 0.85 -18.02 6.41
N ASP A 77 1.70 -17.19 5.78
CA ASP A 77 1.34 -16.35 4.62
C ASP A 77 0.22 -15.31 4.94
N GLU A 78 0.06 -14.93 6.21
CA GLU A 78 -0.88 -13.90 6.66
C GLU A 78 -0.14 -12.59 6.98
N PHE A 79 -0.71 -11.42 6.64
CA PHE A 79 -0.12 -10.12 6.98
C PHE A 79 -0.01 -9.94 8.50
N GLU A 80 1.20 -10.03 9.04
CA GLU A 80 1.51 -9.78 10.46
C GLU A 80 1.69 -8.29 10.72
N VAL A 81 2.39 -7.61 9.80
CA VAL A 81 2.71 -6.18 9.91
C VAL A 81 2.32 -5.50 8.62
N ILE A 82 1.55 -4.42 8.71
CA ILE A 82 1.23 -3.56 7.57
C ILE A 82 1.98 -2.24 7.78
N PHE A 83 2.89 -1.90 6.88
CA PHE A 83 3.63 -0.64 6.94
C PHE A 83 2.80 0.51 6.41
N ALA A 84 2.14 0.30 5.27
CA ALA A 84 1.30 1.30 4.63
C ALA A 84 0.21 0.65 3.79
N THR A 85 -0.93 1.33 3.66
CA THR A 85 -1.97 0.99 2.68
C THR A 85 -2.13 2.12 1.67
N PHE A 86 -2.21 1.75 0.40
CA PHE A 86 -2.30 2.67 -0.73
C PHE A 86 -3.65 2.50 -1.41
N LEU A 87 -4.41 3.58 -1.52
CA LEU A 87 -5.63 3.60 -2.31
C LEU A 87 -5.30 4.15 -3.71
N LEU A 88 -5.44 3.29 -4.71
CA LEU A 88 -5.12 3.58 -6.10
C LEU A 88 -6.35 3.43 -7.00
N PRO A 89 -6.50 4.29 -8.01
CA PRO A 89 -7.59 4.17 -8.96
C PRO A 89 -7.29 3.08 -9.99
N ARG A 90 -8.29 2.26 -10.32
CA ARG A 90 -8.23 1.28 -11.40
C ARG A 90 -8.13 1.94 -12.76
N LEU A 91 -8.75 3.10 -12.94
CA LEU A 91 -8.80 3.78 -14.24
C LEU A 91 -7.48 4.48 -14.55
N LEU A 92 -6.90 4.19 -15.73
CA LEU A 92 -5.65 4.83 -16.17
C LEU A 92 -5.75 6.36 -16.34
N THR A 93 -6.97 6.88 -16.47
CA THR A 93 -7.24 8.31 -16.55
C THR A 93 -7.05 9.05 -15.23
N GLU A 94 -6.94 8.31 -14.13
CA GLU A 94 -6.79 8.86 -12.79
C GLU A 94 -5.39 8.50 -12.24
N ASP A 95 -4.73 9.49 -11.65
CA ASP A 95 -3.40 9.39 -11.03
C ASP A 95 -3.42 9.67 -9.52
N GLN A 96 -4.61 9.86 -8.95
CA GLN A 96 -4.77 10.27 -7.56
C GLN A 96 -4.46 9.10 -6.62
N VAL A 97 -3.37 9.20 -5.86
CA VAL A 97 -2.93 8.19 -4.89
C VAL A 97 -3.19 8.68 -3.49
N HIS A 98 -3.85 7.87 -2.67
CA HIS A 98 -3.92 8.11 -1.23
C HIS A 98 -3.07 7.08 -0.50
N VAL A 99 -2.31 7.51 0.49
CA VAL A 99 -1.43 6.65 1.28
C VAL A 99 -1.74 6.82 2.75
N ARG A 100 -1.85 5.69 3.45
CA ARG A 100 -2.02 5.64 4.90
C ARG A 100 -0.86 4.85 5.49
N TRP A 101 0.00 5.55 6.22
CA TRP A 101 1.12 4.95 6.92
C TRP A 101 0.67 4.40 8.26
N HIS A 102 0.76 3.08 8.44
CA HIS A 102 0.41 2.36 9.66
C HIS A 102 1.66 2.07 10.49
N ARG A 103 2.53 3.07 10.69
CA ARG A 103 3.69 2.88 11.59
C ARG A 103 3.17 2.34 12.91
N GLN A 104 3.58 1.12 13.26
CA GLN A 104 3.49 0.66 14.63
C GLN A 104 4.21 1.71 15.48
N GLN A 105 3.45 2.29 16.41
CA GLN A 105 4.03 3.03 17.51
C GLN A 105 4.96 2.05 18.23
N GLN A 106 6.27 2.15 18.01
CA GLN A 106 7.23 1.66 18.98
C GLN A 106 7.22 2.63 20.15
N ALA A 107 6.46 2.27 21.18
CA ALA A 107 6.70 2.65 22.56
C ALA A 107 6.11 1.58 23.49
#